data_AF-A0A1Q4ABJ7-F1
#
_entry.id   AF-A0A1Q4ABJ7-F1
#
_cell.length_a   1.000
_cell.length_b   1.000
_cell.length_c   1.000
_cell.angle_alpha   90.00
_cell.angle_beta   90.00
_cell.angle_gamma   90.00
#
_symmetry.space_group_name_H-M   'P 1'
#
loop_
_entity.id
_entity.type
_entity.pdbx_description
1 polymer ?
#
loop_
_entity_poly.entity_id
_entity_poly.type
_entity_poly.pdbx_seq_one_letter_code
_entity_poly.pdbx_strand_id
1 'polypeptide(L)'
;MARAAAARALTLGGTPVRVEFLNTDGPYAVLLPLDRLFEIRVATALRLWHGLGGRRTPPDAGALTQERRKRFILALRALDARLLGTTYPDIAAGLFETAPITKRDWISHELRDQTGRLVRLGFEMMKGGYRQLVLYPYRRRI
;
A
#
# COMPACT_ATOMS: atom_id res chain seq x y z
N MET A 1 31.40 -22.51 3.47
CA MET A 1 30.86 -21.61 4.50
C MET A 1 30.06 -20.52 3.79
N ALA A 2 28.72 -20.54 3.89
CA ALA A 2 27.85 -19.55 3.24
C ALA A 2 27.97 -18.21 3.97
N ARG A 3 28.61 -17.23 3.33
CA ARG A 3 28.72 -15.86 3.84
C ARG A 3 27.31 -15.27 3.83
N ALA A 4 26.86 -14.75 4.98
CA ALA A 4 25.51 -14.21 5.14
C ALA A 4 25.21 -13.16 4.05
N ALA A 5 24.16 -13.40 3.26
CA ALA A 5 23.67 -12.45 2.27
C ALA A 5 23.29 -11.14 3.00
N ALA A 6 24.06 -10.08 2.76
CA ALA A 6 23.74 -8.78 3.33
C ALA A 6 22.57 -8.17 2.53
N ALA A 7 21.38 -8.17 3.12
CA ALA A 7 20.25 -7.45 2.56
C ALA A 7 20.53 -5.94 2.63
N ARG A 8 20.52 -5.25 1.49
CA ARG A 8 20.67 -3.80 1.44
C ARG A 8 19.39 -3.16 0.91
N ALA A 9 18.91 -2.15 1.61
CA ALA A 9 17.85 -1.29 1.10
C ALA A 9 18.46 -0.30 0.09
N LEU A 10 17.91 -0.26 -1.11
CA LEU A 10 18.25 0.70 -2.16
C LEU A 10 16.99 1.47 -2.54
N THR A 11 17.13 2.75 -2.87
CA THR A 11 16.01 3.54 -3.39
C THR A 11 16.14 3.66 -4.89
N LEU A 12 15.15 3.16 -5.64
CA LEU A 12 15.12 3.18 -7.10
C LEU A 12 13.98 4.07 -7.56
N GLY A 13 14.29 5.25 -8.11
CA GLY A 13 13.28 6.21 -8.56
C GLY A 13 12.27 6.59 -7.46
N GLY A 14 12.71 6.66 -6.20
CA GLY A 14 11.86 6.97 -5.04
C GLY A 14 11.18 5.78 -4.36
N THR A 15 11.25 4.56 -4.92
CA THR A 15 10.72 3.35 -4.26
C THR A 15 11.84 2.61 -3.52
N PRO A 16 11.70 2.31 -2.22
CA PRO A 16 12.65 1.44 -1.52
C PRO A 16 12.51 0.01 -2.01
N VAL A 17 13.63 -0.60 -2.38
CA VAL A 17 13.75 -1.99 -2.80
C VAL A 17 14.78 -2.66 -1.91
N ARG A 18 14.42 -3.81 -1.35
CA ARG A 18 15.34 -4.67 -0.60
C ARG A 18 16.02 -5.62 -1.57
N VAL A 19 17.34 -5.57 -1.64
CA VAL A 19 18.17 -6.44 -2.49
C VAL A 19 18.99 -7.33 -1.58
N GLU A 20 18.92 -8.65 -1.81
CA GLU A 20 19.77 -9.63 -1.13
C GLU A 20 20.86 -10.07 -2.10
N PHE A 21 22.12 -9.80 -1.72
CA PHE A 21 23.28 -10.18 -2.51
C PHE A 21 23.73 -11.59 -2.09
N LEU A 22 23.63 -12.55 -3.00
CA LEU A 22 24.03 -13.94 -2.78
C LEU A 22 25.49 -14.23 -3.19
N ASN A 23 26.15 -13.32 -3.90
CA ASN A 23 27.58 -13.38 -4.19
C ASN A 23 28.09 -11.99 -4.64
N THR A 24 29.28 -11.56 -4.23
CA THR A 24 29.81 -10.21 -4.54
C THR A 24 30.75 -10.17 -5.73
N ASP A 25 31.21 -11.32 -6.23
CA ASP A 25 32.18 -11.40 -7.31
C ASP A 25 31.48 -11.86 -8.60
N GLY A 26 31.12 -10.91 -9.47
CA GLY A 26 30.49 -11.18 -10.77
C GLY A 26 29.47 -10.11 -11.21
N PRO A 27 28.96 -10.20 -12.44
CA PRO A 27 27.90 -9.31 -12.91
C PRO A 27 26.62 -9.50 -12.09
N TYR A 28 25.84 -8.43 -11.93
CA TYR A 28 24.55 -8.49 -11.25
C TYR A 28 23.59 -9.43 -11.99
N ALA A 29 22.99 -10.36 -11.25
CA ALA A 29 21.96 -11.28 -11.76
C ALA A 29 20.72 -11.24 -10.86
N VAL A 30 19.55 -11.54 -11.44
CA VAL A 30 18.27 -11.61 -10.72
C VAL A 30 17.62 -12.96 -10.99
N LEU A 31 17.30 -13.71 -9.94
CA LEU A 31 16.50 -14.93 -10.02
C LEU A 31 15.02 -14.59 -9.85
N LEU A 32 14.19 -14.92 -10.85
CA LEU A 32 12.76 -14.65 -10.85
C LEU A 32 11.95 -15.95 -10.86
N PRO A 33 11.21 -16.26 -9.78
CA PRO A 33 10.27 -17.38 -9.78
C PRO A 33 9.15 -17.16 -10.81
N LEU A 34 8.80 -18.21 -11.56
CA LEU A 34 7.64 -18.22 -12.46
C LEU A 34 6.34 -18.43 -11.66
N ASP A 35 5.97 -17.43 -10.86
CA ASP A 35 4.79 -17.44 -10.01
C ASP A 35 3.72 -16.43 -10.46
N ARG A 36 2.61 -16.33 -9.72
CA ARG A 36 1.52 -15.37 -10.01
C ARG A 36 1.94 -13.90 -9.94
N LEU A 37 3.13 -13.59 -9.42
CA LEU A 37 3.69 -12.25 -9.29
C LEU A 37 4.79 -12.00 -10.33
N PHE A 38 5.06 -12.94 -11.23
CA PHE A 38 6.19 -12.89 -12.17
C PHE A 38 6.29 -11.55 -12.90
N GLU A 39 5.18 -11.03 -13.45
CA GLU A 39 5.15 -9.75 -14.15
C GLU A 39 5.64 -8.56 -13.29
N ILE A 40 5.25 -8.51 -12.01
CA ILE A 40 5.69 -7.46 -11.07
C ILE A 40 7.16 -7.62 -10.73
N ARG A 41 7.63 -8.86 -10.58
CA ARG A 41 9.04 -9.14 -10.30
C ARG A 41 9.90 -8.76 -11.50
N VAL A 42 9.47 -9.04 -12.73
CA VAL A 42 10.12 -8.59 -13.97
C VAL A 42 10.17 -7.06 -14.03
N ALA A 43 9.05 -6.37 -13.78
CA ALA A 43 9.02 -4.91 -13.77
C ALA A 43 9.98 -4.33 -12.72
N THR A 44 10.06 -4.95 -11.54
CA THR A 44 10.97 -4.53 -10.46
C THR A 44 12.43 -4.79 -10.83
N ALA A 45 12.74 -5.93 -11.48
CA ALA A 45 14.08 -6.25 -11.98
C ALA A 45 14.54 -5.24 -13.04
N LEU A 46 13.66 -4.84 -13.96
CA LEU A 46 13.95 -3.80 -14.95
C LEU A 46 14.23 -2.45 -14.27
N ARG A 47 13.45 -2.08 -13.25
CA ARG A 47 13.71 -0.86 -12.46
C ARG A 47 15.05 -0.91 -11.74
N LEU A 48 15.43 -2.06 -11.16
CA LEU A 48 16.73 -2.28 -10.55
C LEU A 48 17.86 -2.11 -11.56
N TRP A 49 17.77 -2.76 -12.71
CA TRP A 49 18.79 -2.65 -13.77
C TRP A 49 18.95 -1.21 -14.29
N HIS A 50 17.84 -0.49 -14.49
CA HIS A 50 17.89 0.93 -14.88
C HIS A 50 18.54 1.79 -13.80
N GLY A 51 18.14 1.63 -12.54
CA GLY A 51 18.69 2.41 -11.43
C GLY A 51 20.17 2.13 -11.18
N LEU A 52 20.61 0.87 -11.27
CA LEU A 52 22.03 0.50 -11.17
C LEU A 52 22.86 1.11 -12.32
N GLY A 53 22.27 1.25 -13.50
CA GLY A 53 22.91 1.87 -14.66
C GLY A 53 22.77 3.39 -14.74
N GLY A 54 22.27 4.08 -13.71
CA GLY A 54 22.05 5.53 -13.72
C GLY A 54 21.03 6.02 -14.76
N ARG A 55 20.21 5.12 -15.31
CA ARG A 55 19.19 5.43 -16.31
C ARG A 55 17.89 5.83 -15.62
N ARG A 56 17.03 6.56 -16.36
CA ARG A 56 15.67 6.85 -15.91
C ARG A 56 14.97 5.55 -15.53
N THR A 57 14.49 5.48 -14.28
CA THR A 57 13.80 4.32 -13.74
C THR A 57 12.39 4.23 -14.35
N PRO A 58 11.96 3.07 -14.88
CA PRO A 58 10.58 2.84 -15.28
C PRO A 58 9.58 3.11 -14.15
N PRO A 59 8.32 3.46 -14.48
CA PRO A 59 7.26 3.61 -13.49
C PRO A 59 7.12 2.35 -12.62
N ASP A 60 6.82 2.57 -11.35
CA ASP A 60 6.55 1.48 -10.43
C ASP A 60 5.18 0.87 -10.74
N ALA A 61 5.18 -0.31 -11.36
CA ALA A 61 3.94 -1.06 -11.61
C ALA A 61 3.17 -1.30 -10.31
N GLY A 62 3.86 -1.41 -9.17
CA GLY A 62 3.28 -1.60 -7.85
C GLY A 62 2.72 -0.35 -7.18
N ALA A 63 2.96 0.85 -7.73
CA ALA A 63 2.57 2.09 -7.08
C ALA A 63 1.04 2.27 -7.04
N LEU A 64 0.53 2.60 -5.86
CA LEU A 64 -0.86 3.02 -5.69
C LEU A 64 -1.10 4.35 -6.41
N THR A 65 -2.24 4.45 -7.10
CA THR A 65 -2.74 5.73 -7.59
C THR A 65 -2.99 6.68 -6.42
N GLN A 66 -2.95 7.99 -6.69
CA GLN A 66 -3.15 9.01 -5.66
C GLN A 66 -4.52 8.87 -4.96
N GLU A 67 -5.57 8.55 -5.71
CA GLU A 67 -6.92 8.31 -5.18
C GLU A 67 -6.97 7.11 -4.23
N ARG A 68 -6.35 5.98 -4.62
CA ARG A 68 -6.29 4.78 -3.78
C ARG A 68 -5.51 5.06 -2.50
N ARG A 69 -4.40 5.79 -2.58
CA ARG A 69 -3.63 6.23 -1.42
C ARG A 69 -4.50 7.11 -0.49
N LYS A 70 -5.21 8.11 -1.02
CA LYS A 70 -6.13 8.94 -0.25
C LYS A 70 -7.21 8.11 0.46
N ARG A 71 -7.82 7.16 -0.26
CA ARG A 71 -8.84 6.25 0.31
C ARG A 71 -8.29 5.40 1.46
N PHE A 72 -7.07 4.87 1.34
CA PHE A 72 -6.43 4.12 2.43
C PHE A 72 -6.08 5.01 3.63
N ILE A 73 -5.62 6.23 3.42
CA ILE A 73 -5.36 7.19 4.51
C ILE A 73 -6.65 7.47 5.28
N LEU A 74 -7.75 7.73 4.58
CA LEU A 74 -9.07 7.93 5.23
C LEU A 74 -9.53 6.69 5.99
N ALA A 75 -9.34 5.49 5.42
CA ALA A 75 -9.69 4.24 6.08
C ALA A 75 -8.85 3.98 7.35
N LEU A 76 -7.57 4.34 7.34
CA LEU A 76 -6.71 4.27 8.52
C LEU A 76 -7.18 5.25 9.61
N ARG A 77 -7.46 6.51 9.26
CA ARG A 77 -8.00 7.49 10.22
C ARG A 77 -9.36 7.06 10.79
N ALA A 78 -10.22 6.49 9.95
CA ALA A 78 -11.52 5.94 10.36
C ALA A 78 -11.35 4.75 11.32
N LEU A 79 -10.37 3.87 11.05
CA LEU A 79 -10.00 2.77 11.94
C LEU A 79 -9.53 3.29 13.29
N ASP A 80 -8.58 4.23 13.31
CA ASP A 80 -8.01 4.80 14.54
C ASP A 80 -9.12 5.39 15.41
N ALA A 81 -9.99 6.22 14.83
CA ALA A 81 -11.12 6.79 15.55
C ALA A 81 -12.08 5.69 16.05
N ARG A 82 -12.32 4.64 15.27
CA ARG A 82 -13.22 3.57 15.71
C ARG A 82 -12.61 2.70 16.81
N LEU A 83 -11.30 2.48 16.80
CA LEU A 83 -10.56 1.82 17.89
C LEU A 83 -10.62 2.64 19.19
N LEU A 84 -10.69 3.96 19.09
CA LEU A 84 -10.91 4.88 20.22
C LEU A 84 -12.38 4.95 20.68
N GLY A 85 -13.29 4.19 20.05
CA GLY A 85 -14.70 4.16 20.43
C GLY A 85 -15.56 5.28 19.82
N THR A 86 -14.99 6.17 19.00
CA THR A 86 -15.71 7.27 18.34
C THR A 86 -16.88 6.78 17.50
N THR A 87 -17.99 7.50 17.52
CA THR A 87 -19.21 7.11 16.80
C THR A 87 -19.07 7.39 15.29
N TYR A 88 -19.82 6.66 14.46
CA TYR A 88 -19.77 6.86 13.00
C TYR A 88 -20.10 8.30 12.54
N PRO A 89 -21.14 8.99 13.08
CA PRO A 89 -21.38 10.40 12.77
C PRO A 89 -20.18 11.30 13.10
N ASP A 90 -19.55 11.11 14.26
CA ASP A 90 -18.39 11.92 14.67
C ASP A 90 -17.16 11.62 13.80
N ILE A 91 -16.97 10.35 13.40
CA ILE A 91 -15.96 9.96 12.42
C ILE A 91 -16.20 10.68 11.09
N ALA A 92 -17.45 10.71 10.61
CA ALA A 92 -17.78 11.40 9.36
C ALA A 92 -17.49 12.91 9.47
N ALA A 93 -17.93 13.56 10.55
CA ALA A 93 -17.68 14.98 10.77
C ALA A 93 -16.18 15.30 10.81
N GLY A 94 -15.37 14.47 11.47
CA GLY A 94 -13.93 14.65 11.53
C GLY A 94 -13.19 14.35 10.21
N LEU A 95 -13.65 13.36 9.43
CA LEU A 95 -12.99 12.97 8.18
C LEU A 95 -13.33 13.89 7.00
N PHE A 96 -14.56 14.41 6.98
CA PHE A 96 -15.11 15.21 5.89
C PHE A 96 -15.29 16.68 6.26
N GLU A 97 -14.80 17.08 7.44
CA GLU A 97 -14.81 18.47 7.94
C GLU A 97 -16.21 19.09 7.92
N THR A 98 -17.23 18.29 8.28
CA THR A 98 -18.62 18.75 8.34
C THR A 98 -19.01 19.22 9.74
N ALA A 99 -20.12 19.96 9.85
CA ALA A 99 -20.75 20.22 11.14
C ALA A 99 -21.08 18.91 11.88
N PRO A 100 -21.17 18.92 13.22
CA PRO A 100 -21.58 17.77 14.00
C PRO A 100 -22.92 17.20 13.51
N ILE A 101 -22.96 15.89 13.27
CA ILE A 101 -24.15 15.21 12.75
C ILE A 101 -24.88 14.56 13.91
N THR A 102 -26.16 14.90 14.10
CA THR A 102 -26.95 14.29 15.18
C THR A 102 -27.23 12.81 14.88
N LYS A 103 -27.51 12.02 15.93
CA LYS A 103 -27.91 10.61 15.76
C LYS A 103 -29.14 10.44 14.88
N ARG A 104 -30.07 11.40 14.89
CA ARG A 104 -31.29 11.37 14.07
C ARG A 104 -30.93 11.57 12.59
N ASP A 105 -30.13 12.59 12.29
CA ASP A 105 -29.78 12.94 10.92
C ASP A 105 -28.86 11.90 10.28
N TRP A 106 -28.05 11.22 11.09
CA TRP A 106 -27.16 10.14 10.65
C TRP A 106 -27.87 8.98 9.93
N ILE A 107 -29.15 8.73 10.22
CA ILE A 107 -29.88 7.59 9.66
C ILE A 107 -29.97 7.69 8.13
N SER A 108 -30.20 8.90 7.62
CA SER A 108 -30.37 9.20 6.20
C SER A 108 -29.26 10.09 5.62
N HIS A 109 -28.15 10.27 6.35
CA HIS A 109 -27.06 11.13 5.90
C HIS A 109 -26.28 10.51 4.74
N GLU A 110 -25.94 11.30 3.73
CA GLU A 110 -25.19 10.86 2.54
C GLU A 110 -23.82 10.22 2.84
N LEU A 111 -23.17 10.63 3.93
CA LEU A 111 -21.86 10.15 4.36
C LEU A 111 -21.93 8.82 5.12
N ARG A 112 -23.14 8.32 5.44
CA ARG A 112 -23.34 7.10 6.23
C ARG A 112 -22.61 5.92 5.62
N ASP A 113 -22.92 5.64 4.36
CA ASP A 113 -22.38 4.48 3.65
C ASP A 113 -20.90 4.65 3.32
N GLN A 114 -20.49 5.87 2.96
CA GLN A 114 -19.09 6.18 2.68
C GLN A 114 -18.22 5.96 3.93
N THR A 115 -18.65 6.46 5.09
CA THR A 115 -17.97 6.26 6.37
C THR A 115 -17.96 4.79 6.77
N GLY A 116 -19.10 4.10 6.61
CA GLY A 116 -19.22 2.66 6.81
C GLY A 116 -18.19 1.86 6.02
N ARG A 117 -18.04 2.16 4.73
CA ARG A 117 -17.05 1.52 3.85
C ARG A 117 -15.61 1.83 4.26
N LEU A 118 -15.31 3.05 4.70
CA LEU A 118 -13.96 3.40 5.17
C LEU A 118 -13.58 2.65 6.45
N VAL A 119 -14.48 2.61 7.44
CA VAL A 119 -14.24 1.86 8.68
C VAL A 119 -14.06 0.37 8.38
N ARG A 120 -14.92 -0.22 7.54
CA ARG A 120 -14.79 -1.62 7.13
C ARG A 120 -13.46 -1.88 6.43
N LEU A 121 -13.08 -1.02 5.47
CA LEU A 121 -11.80 -1.13 4.79
C LEU A 121 -10.64 -1.06 5.78
N GLY A 122 -10.66 -0.13 6.74
CA GLY A 122 -9.65 -0.01 7.78
C GLY A 122 -9.47 -1.30 8.57
N PHE A 123 -10.56 -1.90 9.06
CA PHE A 123 -10.51 -3.19 9.75
C PHE A 123 -10.02 -4.34 8.86
N GLU A 124 -10.44 -4.39 7.59
CA GLU A 124 -9.95 -5.40 6.64
C GLU A 124 -8.43 -5.27 6.42
N MET A 125 -7.93 -4.04 6.31
CA MET A 125 -6.49 -3.78 6.19
C MET A 125 -5.74 -4.21 7.45
N MET A 126 -6.23 -3.83 8.63
CA MET A 126 -5.63 -4.21 9.92
C MET A 126 -5.57 -5.74 10.11
N LYS A 127 -6.62 -6.47 9.71
CA LYS A 127 -6.72 -7.93 9.84
C LYS A 127 -5.93 -8.72 8.78
N GLY A 128 -4.85 -8.14 8.26
CA GLY A 128 -3.94 -8.78 7.31
C GLY A 128 -4.15 -8.38 5.85
N GLY A 129 -5.19 -7.60 5.53
CA GLY A 129 -5.42 -7.07 4.18
C GLY A 129 -4.27 -6.19 3.68
N TYR A 130 -3.52 -5.54 4.58
CA TYR A 130 -2.34 -4.74 4.24
C TYR A 130 -1.30 -5.50 3.41
N ARG A 131 -1.19 -6.82 3.56
CA ARG A 131 -0.23 -7.65 2.79
C ARG A 131 -0.49 -7.57 1.29
N GLN A 132 -1.73 -7.34 0.88
CA GLN A 132 -2.09 -7.18 -0.52
C GLN A 132 -1.55 -5.86 -1.11
N LEU A 133 -1.16 -4.87 -0.30
CA LEU A 133 -0.50 -3.65 -0.80
C LEU A 133 0.90 -3.94 -1.33
N VAL A 134 1.54 -4.99 -0.82
CA VAL A 134 2.85 -5.48 -1.30
C VAL A 134 2.69 -6.34 -2.55
N LEU A 135 1.49 -6.88 -2.77
CA LEU A 135 1.15 -7.77 -3.89
C LEU A 135 0.35 -6.99 -4.93
N TYR A 136 1.02 -6.21 -5.76
CA TYR A 136 0.40 -5.62 -6.96
C TYR A 136 0.26 -6.68 -8.07
N PRO A 137 -0.68 -6.58 -9.04
CA PRO A 137 -1.87 -5.74 -9.00
C PRO A 137 -2.79 -6.19 -7.87
N TYR A 138 -3.10 -5.25 -6.98
CA TYR A 138 -4.13 -5.43 -5.96
C TYR A 138 -5.47 -5.63 -6.68
N ARG A 139 -5.87 -6.88 -6.88
CA ARG A 139 -7.12 -7.26 -7.55
C ARG A 139 -8.29 -7.35 -6.57
N ARG A 140 -8.55 -6.29 -5.82
CA ARG A 140 -9.84 -6.13 -5.14
C ARG A 140 -10.57 -4.96 -5.77
N ARG A 141 -11.72 -5.25 -6.41
CA ARG A 141 -12.76 -4.23 -6.63
C ARG A 141 -13.15 -3.71 -5.24
N ILE A 142 -12.87 -2.44 -4.96
CA ILE A 142 -13.33 -1.71 -3.77
C ILE A 142 -14.52 -0.82 -4.15
#